data_AF-A0A2E3WVP2-F1
#
_entry.id   AF-A0A2E3WVP2-F1
#
_cell.length_a   1.000
_cell.length_b   1.000
_cell.length_c   1.000
_cell.angle_alpha   90.00
_cell.angle_beta   90.00
_cell.angle_gamma   90.00
#
_symmetry.space_group_name_H-M   'P 1'
#
loop_
_entity.id
_entity.type
_entity.pdbx_description
1 polymer ?
#
loop_
_entity_poly.entity_id
_entity_poly.type
_entity_poly.pdbx_seq_one_letter_code
_entity_poly.pdbx_strand_id
1 'polypeptide(L)' 'MSFTLRNARVGDVFTATVTEVVSPNEMIVSFDGTLLRVVDRTSRLAKLNAKVQLIVVRVKPLSFKLANRSKDGRFSVTV' A
#
# COMPACT_ATOMS: atom_id res chain seq x y z
N MET A 1 0.54 -9.18 -18.55
CA MET A 1 0.66 -7.79 -18.04
C MET A 1 0.85 -7.87 -16.54
N SER A 2 2.05 -7.54 -16.03
CA SER A 2 2.30 -7.47 -14.58
C SER A 2 1.72 -6.16 -14.05
N PHE A 3 0.61 -6.22 -13.32
CA PHE A 3 -0.01 -5.04 -12.73
C PHE A 3 0.77 -4.63 -11.48
N THR A 4 1.67 -3.67 -11.60
CA THR A 4 2.43 -3.19 -10.44
C THR A 4 1.57 -2.29 -9.57
N LEU A 5 1.56 -2.54 -8.26
CA LEU A 5 0.93 -1.69 -7.22
C LEU A 5 1.24 -0.19 -7.34
N ARG A 6 2.37 0.16 -7.97
CA ARG A 6 2.76 1.55 -8.27
C ARG A 6 1.74 2.31 -9.13
N ASN A 7 0.95 1.61 -9.94
CA ASN A 7 -0.05 2.21 -10.83
C ASN A 7 -1.49 2.01 -10.34
N ALA A 8 -1.67 1.42 -9.15
CA ALA A 8 -2.99 1.18 -8.59
C ALA A 8 -3.72 2.51 -8.33
N ARG A 9 -5.00 2.56 -8.66
CA ARG A 9 -5.89 3.70 -8.47
C ARG A 9 -6.95 3.36 -7.43
N VAL A 10 -7.48 4.39 -6.78
CA VAL A 10 -8.61 4.23 -5.88
C VAL A 10 -9.78 3.61 -6.65
N GLY A 11 -10.36 2.54 -6.11
CA GLY A 11 -11.43 1.76 -6.75
C GLY A 11 -10.96 0.51 -7.48
N ASP A 12 -9.65 0.36 -7.75
CA ASP A 12 -9.13 -0.87 -8.35
C ASP A 12 -9.34 -2.06 -7.42
N VAL A 13 -9.68 -3.20 -8.02
CA VAL A 13 -9.93 -4.46 -7.30
C VAL A 13 -8.84 -5.48 -7.64
N PHE A 14 -8.25 -6.09 -6.63
CA PHE A 14 -7.22 -7.11 -6.79
C PHE A 14 -7.52 -8.33 -5.93
N THR A 15 -7.13 -9.51 -6.41
CA THR A 15 -7.24 -10.75 -5.65
C THR A 15 -5.88 -11.07 -5.03
N ALA A 16 -5.84 -11.21 -3.72
CA ALA A 16 -4.63 -11.53 -2.97
C ALA A 16 -4.87 -12.74 -2.07
N THR A 17 -3.79 -13.37 -1.59
CA THR A 17 -3.86 -14.47 -0.64
C THR A 17 -3.45 -13.99 0.74
N VAL A 18 -4.28 -14.27 1.76
CA VAL A 18 -3.95 -13.94 3.15
C VAL A 18 -2.79 -14.83 3.60
N THR A 19 -1.65 -14.22 3.90
CA THR A 19 -0.44 -14.92 4.37
C THR A 19 -0.30 -14.87 5.88
N GLU A 20 -0.91 -13.89 6.53
CA GLU A 20 -0.86 -13.74 7.98
C GLU A 20 -2.05 -12.93 8.49
N VAL A 21 -2.58 -13.28 9.67
CA VAL A 21 -3.60 -12.51 10.38
C VAL A 21 -2.95 -11.93 11.64
N VAL A 22 -2.71 -10.62 11.62
CA VAL A 22 -2.02 -9.90 12.71
C VAL A 22 -2.99 -9.56 13.84
N SER A 23 -4.21 -9.15 13.48
CA SER A 23 -5.30 -8.86 14.40
C SER A 23 -6.65 -9.04 13.70
N PRO A 24 -7.80 -8.98 14.41
CA PRO A 24 -9.11 -9.11 13.78
C PRO A 24 -9.38 -8.12 12.63
N ASN A 25 -8.71 -6.97 12.64
CA ASN A 25 -8.87 -5.91 11.64
C ASN A 25 -7.62 -5.67 10.81
N GLU A 26 -6.59 -6.51 10.94
CA GLU A 26 -5.32 -6.31 10.24
C GLU A 26 -4.72 -7.63 9.79
N MET A 27 -4.37 -7.69 8.51
CA MET A 27 -3.81 -8.89 7.88
C MET A 27 -2.69 -8.52 6.91
N ILE A 28 -1.81 -9.48 6.67
CA ILE A 28 -0.83 -9.42 5.60
C ILE A 28 -1.34 -10.32 4.47
N VAL A 29 -1.32 -9.77 3.26
CA VAL A 29 -1.71 -10.48 2.05
C VAL A 29 -0.54 -10.48 1.06
N SER A 30 -0.46 -11.52 0.23
CA SER A 30 0.46 -11.60 -0.89
C SER A 30 -0.28 -11.35 -2.20
N PHE A 31 0.24 -10.41 -2.98
CA PHE A 31 -0.21 -10.07 -4.33
C PHE A 31 1.00 -10.04 -5.27
N ASP A 32 1.02 -10.91 -6.28
CA ASP A 32 2.14 -11.05 -7.23
C ASP A 32 3.52 -11.11 -6.54
N GLY A 33 3.62 -11.85 -5.43
CA GLY A 33 4.85 -11.97 -4.63
C GLY A 33 5.19 -10.77 -3.75
N THR A 34 4.40 -9.69 -3.81
CA THR A 34 4.54 -8.53 -2.93
C THR A 34 3.64 -8.70 -1.69
N LEU A 35 4.23 -8.51 -0.51
CA LEU A 35 3.47 -8.49 0.73
C LEU A 35 2.86 -7.10 0.97
N LEU A 36 1.58 -7.09 1.32
CA LEU A 36 0.79 -5.89 1.58
C LEU A 36 0.13 -6.00 2.95
N ARG A 37 0.21 -4.90 3.70
CA ARG A 37 -0.53 -4.75 4.95
C ARG A 37 -1.91 -4.19 4.65
N VAL A 38 -2.95 -4.90 5.05
CA VAL A 38 -4.35 -4.55 4.82
C VAL A 38 -5.04 -4.35 6.15
N VAL A 39 -5.68 -3.19 6.30
CA VAL A 39 -6.57 -2.92 7.43
C VAL A 39 -8.00 -3.20 6.97
N ASP A 40 -8.60 -4.24 7.53
CA ASP A 40 -9.99 -4.59 7.30
C ASP A 40 -10.90 -3.73 8.18
N ARG A 41 -11.81 -2.99 7.55
CA ARG A 41 -12.83 -2.18 8.24
C ARG A 41 -14.23 -2.81 8.19
N THR A 42 -14.35 -3.99 7.60
CA THR A 42 -15.62 -4.71 7.43
C THR A 42 -15.95 -5.62 8.61
N SER A 43 -15.07 -5.68 9.61
CA SER A 43 -15.18 -6.55 10.79
C SER A 43 -15.33 -8.04 10.45
N ARG A 44 -14.92 -8.45 9.24
CA ARG A 44 -14.96 -9.85 8.81
C ARG A 44 -13.68 -10.54 9.23
N LEU A 45 -13.81 -11.74 9.80
CA LEU A 45 -12.66 -12.55 10.13
C LEU A 45 -12.05 -13.13 8.84
N ALA A 46 -10.87 -12.64 8.47
CA ALA A 46 -10.06 -13.23 7.42
C ALA A 46 -9.46 -14.56 7.88
N LYS A 47 -9.48 -15.58 7.01
CA LYS A 47 -8.83 -16.87 7.26
C LYS A 47 -7.46 -16.90 6.61
N LEU A 48 -6.49 -17.50 7.28
CA LEU A 48 -5.16 -17.78 6.73
C LEU A 48 -5.28 -18.60 5.43
N ASN A 49 -4.42 -18.31 4.44
CA ASN A 49 -4.41 -18.91 3.11
C ASN A 49 -5.68 -18.70 2.26
N ALA A 50 -6.65 -17.90 2.73
CA ALA A 50 -7.82 -17.57 1.94
C ALA A 50 -7.46 -16.61 0.80
N LYS A 51 -8.12 -16.78 -0.35
CA LYS A 51 -8.13 -15.76 -1.40
C LYS A 51 -9.17 -14.70 -1.04
N VAL A 52 -8.76 -13.44 -1.06
CA VAL A 52 -9.59 -12.29 -0.74
C VAL A 52 -9.54 -11.27 -1.88
N GLN A 53 -10.66 -10.59 -2.10
CA GLN A 53 -10.74 -9.44 -3.00
C GLN A 53 -10.55 -8.17 -2.19
N LEU A 54 -9.65 -7.32 -2.65
CA LEU A 54 -9.26 -6.09 -2.00
C LEU A 54 -9.55 -4.93 -2.94
N ILE A 55 -10.10 -3.86 -2.37
CA ILE A 55 -10.38 -2.63 -3.09
C ILE A 55 -9.41 -1.57 -2.60
N VAL A 56 -8.74 -0.90 -3.53
CA VAL A 56 -7.86 0.22 -3.19
C VAL A 56 -8.72 1.39 -2.71
N VAL A 57 -8.69 1.67 -1.41
CA VAL A 57 -9.44 2.80 -0.81
C VAL A 57 -8.64 4.09 -0.72
N ARG A 58 -7.30 3.99 -0.79
CA ARG A 58 -6.39 5.15 -0.71
C ARG A 58 -5.05 4.81 -1.33
N VAL A 59 -4.54 5.73 -2.15
CA VAL A 59 -3.17 5.72 -2.65
C VAL A 59 -2.46 6.93 -2.04
N LYS A 60 -1.33 6.71 -1.35
CA LYS A 60 -0.48 7.80 -0.82
C LYS A 60 0.88 7.77 -1.53
N PRO A 61 1.13 8.63 -2.52
CA PRO A 61 2.49 8.88 -2.98
C PRO A 61 3.18 9.85 -2.00
N LEU A 62 4.24 9.40 -1.34
CA LEU A 62 5.22 10.30 -0.72
C LEU A 62 6.18 10.77 -1.82
N SER A 63 6.00 12.01 -2.28
CA SER A 63 6.88 12.63 -3.27
C SER A 63 7.81 13.60 -2.56
N PHE A 64 9.12 13.38 -2.71
CA PHE A 64 10.16 14.26 -2.18
C PHE A 64 10.74 15.08 -3.33
N LYS A 65 10.97 16.37 -3.11
CA LYS A 65 11.82 17.20 -3.98
C LYS A 65 13.16 17.39 -3.31
N LEU A 66 14.23 17.38 -4.10
CA LEU A 66 15.59 17.66 -3.63
C LEU A 66 15.63 19.09 -3.10
N ALA A 67 15.92 19.25 -1.81
CA ALA A 67 16.19 20.56 -1.24
C ALA A 67 17.65 20.90 -1.53
N ASN A 68 17.89 22.03 -2.20
CA ASN A 68 19.25 22.50 -2.44
C ASN A 68 19.74 23.21 -1.17
N ARG A 69 20.85 22.73 -0.60
CA ARG A 69 21.44 23.32 0.60
C ARG A 69 22.36 24.47 0.18
N SER A 70 22.01 25.71 0.49
CA SER A 70 22.95 26.82 0.30
C SER A 70 24.14 26.66 1.25
N LYS A 71 25.31 27.23 0.90
CA LYS A 71 26.54 27.19 1.72
C LYS A 71 26.33 27.78 3.13
N ASP A 72 25.23 28.50 3.33
CA ASP A 72 24.83 29.23 4.53
C ASP A 72 23.78 28.45 5.36
N GLY A 73 23.51 27.18 5.01
CA GLY A 73 22.65 26.28 5.76
C GLY A 73 21.14 26.49 5.54
N ARG A 74 20.76 27.35 4.60
CA ARG A 74 19.35 27.57 4.24
C ARG A 74 18.94 26.60 3.13
N PHE A 75 17.74 26.02 3.29
CA PHE A 75 17.12 25.20 2.25
C PHE A 75 16.30 26.10 1.34
N SER A 76 16.62 26.12 0.03
CA SER A 76 15.77 26.78 -0.98
C SER A 76 15.16 25.73 -1.90
N VAL A 77 13.86 25.87 -2.19
CA VAL A 77 13.16 25.06 -3.19
C VAL A 77 13.33 25.74 -4.54
N THR A 78 14.00 25.09 -5.49
CA THR A 78 14.03 25.54 -6.89
C THR A 78 12.71 25.13 -7.55
N VAL A 79 11.97 26.11 -8.07
CA VAL A 79 10.72 25.92 -8.83
C VAL A 79 11.06 25.43 -10.23
#